data_AF-A0A845LXC7-F1
#
_entry.id   AF-A0A845LXC7-F1
#
_cell.length_a   1.000
_cell.length_b   1.000
_cell.length_c   1.000
_cell.angle_alpha   90.00
_cell.angle_beta   90.00
_cell.angle_gamma   90.00
#
_symmetry.space_group_name_H-M   'P 1'
#
loop_
_entity.id
_entity.type
_entity.pdbx_description
1 polymer ?
#
loop_
_entity_poly.entity_id
_entity_poly.type
_entity_poly.pdbx_seq_one_letter_code
_entity_poly.pdbx_strand_id
1 'polypeptide(L)'
;MSEQSVDLQSKMLDVLARENMYLFLAAMFPVICPGETLVRAPYLEAMCHSLQNVATGKTKRLMISIAPRHLKSICGSVLLPAYELGRDPTKKVVVVSYNNDLAREHGDLFRRVVTSNAFKRIFPDFKIDTKHDRLEHIKTTKGGGRKSVSVGGGVTGFGANLIVIDDLGKPADMRHDTYRQSLRDYFDQTLFSRLNDKQEDRIVSIQQRLHPDDFSAYLIEKGTFDHLCLPAIAEVPETIPLYNGRTWERKRGDLLNPGRESREVLDQIRADIGQYAFQAQYQQNPVAGENDFLTMDDLHLVDTLPDKDMFTRRVQSWDTALKNGPRCDYSVGLTFGYHREEERWYLLDVVRERLDYTNLKATVLRKRKEWRADKVLIEASAMGIVNRHARLTPVLG
;
A
#
# COMPACT_ATOMS: atom_id res chain seq x y z
N MET A 1 -41.54 -19.61 12.38
CA MET A 1 -40.32 -19.92 13.18
C MET A 1 -40.66 -19.65 14.64
N SER A 2 -40.42 -20.59 15.56
CA SER A 2 -40.72 -20.39 16.99
C SER A 2 -39.79 -19.34 17.61
N GLU A 3 -40.23 -18.58 18.62
CA GLU A 3 -39.40 -17.55 19.29
C GLU A 3 -38.06 -18.10 19.80
N GLN A 4 -38.05 -19.34 20.29
CA GLN A 4 -36.83 -20.05 20.70
C GLN A 4 -35.83 -20.26 19.57
N SER A 5 -36.30 -20.48 18.33
CA SER A 5 -35.43 -20.65 17.16
C SER A 5 -34.77 -19.33 16.72
N VAL A 6 -35.47 -18.21 16.89
CA VAL A 6 -34.97 -16.87 16.57
C VAL A 6 -33.91 -16.43 17.60
N ASP A 7 -34.14 -16.70 18.89
CA ASP A 7 -33.17 -16.41 19.96
C ASP A 7 -31.87 -17.21 19.80
N LEU A 8 -31.96 -18.50 19.45
CA LEU A 8 -30.79 -19.35 19.22
C LEU A 8 -29.96 -18.86 18.01
N GLN A 9 -30.62 -18.50 16.91
CA GLN A 9 -29.95 -17.94 15.73
C GLN A 9 -29.22 -16.63 16.06
N SER A 10 -29.87 -15.75 16.81
CA SER A 10 -29.31 -14.47 17.25
C SER A 10 -28.04 -14.66 18.10
N LYS A 11 -28.08 -15.58 19.07
CA LYS A 11 -26.92 -15.94 19.90
C LYS A 11 -25.78 -16.55 19.08
N MET A 12 -26.11 -17.40 18.10
CA MET A 12 -25.12 -18.01 17.22
C MET A 12 -24.42 -16.97 16.34
N LEU A 13 -25.17 -16.00 15.80
CA LEU A 13 -24.60 -14.87 15.05
C LEU A 13 -23.66 -14.03 15.92
N ASP A 14 -24.01 -13.79 17.19
CA ASP A 14 -23.15 -13.04 18.11
C ASP A 14 -21.83 -13.78 18.35
N VAL A 15 -21.86 -15.10 18.56
CA VAL A 15 -20.64 -15.92 18.72
C VAL A 15 -19.80 -15.89 17.45
N LEU A 16 -20.41 -16.05 16.28
CA LEU A 16 -19.69 -16.01 15.00
C LEU A 16 -19.06 -14.63 14.75
N ALA A 17 -19.75 -13.54 15.12
CA ALA A 17 -19.21 -12.19 15.03
C ALA A 17 -18.06 -11.93 16.02
N ARG A 18 -17.93 -12.68 17.13
CA ARG A 18 -16.74 -12.61 18.00
C ARG A 18 -15.50 -13.26 17.39
N GLU A 19 -15.69 -14.26 16.52
CA GLU A 19 -14.61 -15.06 15.93
C GLU A 19 -14.28 -14.70 14.49
N ASN A 20 -15.17 -14.00 13.78
CA ASN A 20 -14.99 -13.59 12.40
C ASN A 20 -15.23 -12.09 12.24
N MET A 21 -14.17 -11.35 11.95
CA MET A 21 -14.22 -9.89 11.82
C MET A 21 -15.06 -9.43 10.63
N TYR A 22 -15.21 -10.23 9.57
CA TYR A 22 -16.12 -9.89 8.47
C TYR A 22 -17.59 -9.99 8.89
N LEU A 23 -17.94 -10.99 9.71
CA LEU A 23 -19.27 -11.09 10.31
C LEU A 23 -19.51 -9.99 11.35
N PHE A 24 -18.46 -9.58 12.09
CA PHE A 24 -18.51 -8.41 12.94
C PHE A 24 -18.78 -7.12 12.15
N LEU A 25 -18.09 -6.91 11.02
CA LEU A 25 -18.38 -5.82 10.09
C LEU A 25 -19.85 -5.85 9.64
N ALA A 26 -20.35 -7.01 9.19
CA ALA A 26 -21.73 -7.15 8.76
C ALA A 26 -22.74 -6.81 9.89
N ALA A 27 -22.46 -7.25 11.12
CA ALA A 27 -23.30 -6.96 12.28
C ALA A 27 -23.29 -5.47 12.67
N MET A 28 -22.15 -4.80 12.53
CA MET A 28 -22.00 -3.38 12.87
C MET A 28 -22.36 -2.43 11.73
N PHE A 29 -22.48 -2.93 10.49
CA PHE A 29 -22.72 -2.08 9.32
C PHE A 29 -23.97 -1.19 9.43
N PRO A 30 -25.13 -1.66 9.94
CA PRO A 30 -26.30 -0.80 10.14
C PRO A 30 -26.07 0.34 11.16
N VAL A 31 -25.14 0.14 12.09
CA VAL A 31 -24.72 1.18 13.05
C VAL A 31 -23.77 2.17 12.39
N ILE A 32 -22.92 1.72 11.48
CA ILE A 32 -21.93 2.56 10.79
C ILE A 32 -22.61 3.40 9.69
N CYS A 33 -23.38 2.74 8.82
CA CYS A 33 -24.04 3.32 7.65
C CYS A 33 -25.55 3.05 7.72
N PRO A 34 -26.33 3.84 8.49
CA PRO A 34 -27.78 3.67 8.58
C PRO A 34 -28.46 3.81 7.22
N GLY A 35 -29.37 2.89 6.92
CA GLY A 35 -30.13 2.91 5.65
C GLY A 35 -29.39 2.28 4.47
N GLU A 36 -28.12 1.90 4.64
CA GLU A 36 -27.36 1.18 3.61
C GLU A 36 -27.27 -0.32 3.91
N THR A 37 -27.10 -1.11 2.85
CA THR A 37 -26.86 -2.56 2.95
C THR A 37 -25.41 -2.86 2.59
N LEU A 38 -24.73 -3.66 3.42
CA LEU A 38 -23.38 -4.11 3.13
C LEU A 38 -23.39 -5.00 1.89
N VAL A 39 -22.81 -4.51 0.80
CA VAL A 39 -22.60 -5.33 -0.40
C VAL A 39 -21.54 -6.37 -0.09
N ARG A 40 -21.85 -7.65 -0.37
CA ARG A 40 -20.89 -8.73 -0.22
C ARG A 40 -19.83 -8.62 -1.31
N ALA A 41 -18.60 -8.34 -0.90
CA ALA A 41 -17.46 -8.27 -1.81
C ALA A 41 -16.28 -9.07 -1.22
N PRO A 42 -15.61 -9.94 -2.00
CA PRO A 42 -14.49 -10.75 -1.51
C PRO A 42 -13.34 -9.95 -0.91
N TYR A 43 -13.06 -8.75 -1.45
CA TYR A 43 -12.00 -7.88 -0.92
C TYR A 43 -12.26 -7.43 0.52
N LEU A 44 -13.53 -7.24 0.91
CA LEU A 44 -13.89 -6.90 2.29
C LEU A 44 -13.60 -8.08 3.22
N GLU A 45 -13.89 -9.30 2.77
CA GLU A 45 -13.56 -10.49 3.54
C GLU A 45 -12.05 -10.65 3.69
N ALA A 46 -11.27 -10.47 2.61
CA ALA A 46 -9.81 -10.51 2.65
C ALA A 46 -9.20 -9.47 3.59
N MET A 47 -9.69 -8.23 3.52
CA MET A 47 -9.26 -7.14 4.41
C MET A 47 -9.61 -7.45 5.86
N CYS A 48 -10.85 -7.84 6.15
CA CYS A 48 -11.26 -8.24 7.51
C CYS A 48 -10.47 -9.44 8.02
N HIS A 49 -10.16 -10.43 7.17
CA HIS A 49 -9.36 -11.59 7.55
C HIS A 49 -7.93 -11.19 7.94
N SER A 50 -7.30 -10.31 7.16
CA SER A 50 -5.95 -9.82 7.45
C SER A 50 -5.91 -8.99 8.74
N LEU A 51 -6.88 -8.11 8.93
CA LEU A 51 -7.03 -7.35 10.18
C LEU A 51 -7.32 -8.26 11.39
N GLN A 52 -8.10 -9.33 11.20
CA GLN A 52 -8.34 -10.32 12.23
C GLN A 52 -7.07 -11.10 12.62
N ASN A 53 -6.21 -11.42 11.64
CA ASN A 53 -4.91 -12.05 11.94
C ASN A 53 -4.06 -11.16 12.84
N VAL A 54 -4.18 -9.83 12.70
CA VAL A 54 -3.58 -8.89 13.65
C VAL A 54 -4.27 -8.93 15.01
N ALA A 55 -5.59 -8.83 15.07
CA ALA A 55 -6.32 -8.86 16.35
C ALA A 55 -6.04 -10.14 17.16
N THR A 56 -5.76 -11.26 16.48
CA THR A 56 -5.44 -12.55 17.09
C THR A 56 -3.94 -12.79 17.30
N GLY A 57 -3.07 -11.85 16.93
CA GLY A 57 -1.62 -11.94 17.13
C GLY A 57 -0.87 -12.79 16.09
N LYS A 58 -1.56 -13.35 15.09
CA LYS A 58 -0.95 -14.13 14.00
C LYS A 58 -0.08 -13.26 13.09
N THR A 59 -0.48 -12.01 12.89
CA THR A 59 0.30 -11.02 12.13
C THR A 59 0.66 -9.85 13.04
N LYS A 60 1.95 -9.55 13.16
CA LYS A 60 2.46 -8.49 14.04
C LYS A 60 2.57 -7.14 13.33
N ARG A 61 2.84 -7.14 12.03
CA ARG A 61 3.06 -5.97 11.20
C ARG A 61 2.30 -6.19 9.91
N LEU A 62 1.25 -5.40 9.68
CA LEU A 62 0.41 -5.51 8.50
C LEU A 62 0.33 -4.17 7.80
N MET A 63 0.51 -4.18 6.50
CA MET A 63 0.25 -3.06 5.61
C MET A 63 -0.86 -3.45 4.63
N ILE A 64 -1.83 -2.56 4.46
CA ILE A 64 -2.94 -2.73 3.51
C ILE A 64 -2.93 -1.55 2.56
N SER A 65 -2.83 -1.82 1.27
CA SER A 65 -2.96 -0.82 0.20
C SER A 65 -4.23 -1.07 -0.60
N ILE A 66 -5.15 -0.11 -0.59
CA ILE A 66 -6.44 -0.21 -1.29
C ILE A 66 -6.97 1.19 -1.64
N ALA A 67 -7.72 1.26 -2.74
CA ALA A 67 -8.28 2.50 -3.26
C ALA A 67 -9.24 3.23 -2.28
N PRO A 68 -9.48 4.54 -2.47
CA PRO A 68 -10.46 5.30 -1.70
C PRO A 68 -11.83 4.64 -1.65
N ARG A 69 -12.63 5.00 -0.65
CA ARG A 69 -14.04 4.58 -0.52
C ARG A 69 -14.28 3.07 -0.42
N HIS A 70 -13.25 2.24 -0.20
CA HIS A 70 -13.39 0.79 -0.02
C HIS A 70 -13.56 0.33 1.45
N LEU A 71 -14.13 1.18 2.32
CA LEU A 71 -14.31 0.93 3.77
C LEU A 71 -13.01 0.69 4.56
N LYS A 72 -11.84 0.99 3.97
CA LYS A 72 -10.53 0.76 4.59
C LYS A 72 -10.40 1.40 5.98
N SER A 73 -10.75 2.69 6.09
CA SER A 73 -10.64 3.47 7.33
C SER A 73 -11.67 3.01 8.37
N ILE A 74 -12.88 2.62 7.94
CA ILE A 74 -13.87 2.01 8.82
C ILE A 74 -13.36 0.68 9.39
N CYS A 75 -12.80 -0.18 8.55
CA CYS A 75 -12.30 -1.49 8.98
C CYS A 75 -11.08 -1.35 9.90
N GLY A 76 -10.13 -0.46 9.57
CA GLY A 76 -8.90 -0.25 10.32
C GLY A 76 -9.06 0.63 11.57
N SER A 77 -9.63 1.82 11.44
CA SER A 77 -9.63 2.85 12.49
C SER A 77 -10.80 2.78 13.47
N VAL A 78 -11.86 2.05 13.10
CA VAL A 78 -13.09 1.92 13.89
C VAL A 78 -13.32 0.48 14.32
N LEU A 79 -13.46 -0.43 13.35
CA LEU A 79 -13.86 -1.81 13.64
C LEU A 79 -12.74 -2.64 14.25
N LEU A 80 -11.50 -2.54 13.77
CA LEU A 80 -10.39 -3.28 14.37
C LEU A 80 -10.19 -2.91 15.87
N PRO A 81 -10.11 -1.62 16.26
CA PRO A 81 -10.06 -1.24 17.67
C PRO A 81 -11.27 -1.73 18.47
N ALA A 82 -12.48 -1.66 17.90
CA ALA A 82 -13.70 -2.14 18.56
C ALA A 82 -13.68 -3.66 18.76
N TYR A 83 -13.20 -4.41 17.78
CA TYR A 83 -13.07 -5.86 17.81
C TYR A 83 -11.98 -6.31 18.79
N GLU A 84 -10.81 -5.65 18.78
CA GLU A 84 -9.72 -5.89 19.73
C GLU A 84 -10.18 -5.66 21.17
N LEU A 85 -10.75 -4.48 21.45
CA LEU A 85 -11.20 -4.12 22.80
C LEU A 85 -12.44 -4.90 23.24
N GLY A 86 -13.30 -5.30 22.30
CA GLY A 86 -14.42 -6.19 22.57
C GLY A 86 -13.97 -7.56 23.06
N ARG A 87 -12.90 -8.11 22.44
CA ARG A 87 -12.29 -9.39 22.81
C ARG A 87 -11.46 -9.28 24.09
N ASP A 88 -10.68 -8.22 24.24
CA ASP A 88 -9.86 -7.96 25.42
C ASP A 88 -9.91 -6.46 25.81
N PRO A 89 -10.80 -6.10 26.74
CA PRO A 89 -10.91 -4.72 27.19
C PRO A 89 -9.70 -4.20 27.97
N THR A 90 -8.67 -5.01 28.26
CA THR A 90 -7.43 -4.56 28.92
C THR A 90 -6.42 -3.94 27.94
N LYS A 91 -6.60 -4.19 26.64
CA LYS A 91 -5.67 -3.72 25.60
C LYS A 91 -5.74 -2.22 25.38
N LYS A 92 -4.64 -1.65 24.93
CA LYS A 92 -4.53 -0.24 24.58
C LYS A 92 -4.33 -0.09 23.07
N VAL A 93 -5.18 0.69 22.43
CA VAL A 93 -5.15 0.91 20.99
C VAL A 93 -4.87 2.38 20.71
N VAL A 94 -3.87 2.66 19.88
CA VAL A 94 -3.60 4.00 19.34
C VAL A 94 -4.01 4.03 17.88
N VAL A 95 -4.84 5.00 17.49
CA VAL A 95 -5.22 5.24 16.11
C VAL A 95 -4.67 6.58 15.67
N VAL A 96 -3.91 6.56 14.58
CA VAL A 96 -3.24 7.72 13.99
C VAL A 96 -3.89 8.01 12.65
N SER A 97 -4.26 9.27 12.44
CA SER A 97 -4.80 9.76 11.16
C SER A 97 -4.06 11.02 10.69
N TYR A 98 -4.10 11.36 9.40
CA TYR A 98 -3.39 12.52 8.88
C TYR A 98 -3.81 13.86 9.55
N ASN A 99 -5.09 14.04 9.88
CA ASN A 99 -5.59 15.25 10.57
C ASN A 99 -6.51 14.96 11.76
N ASN A 100 -6.73 16.01 12.55
CA ASN A 100 -7.57 15.98 13.75
C ASN A 100 -9.05 15.73 13.43
N ASP A 101 -9.57 16.27 12.33
CA ASP A 101 -11.00 16.12 12.00
C ASP A 101 -11.34 14.66 11.72
N LEU A 102 -10.52 13.97 10.92
CA LEU A 102 -10.69 12.54 10.64
C LEU A 102 -10.50 11.69 11.90
N ALA A 103 -9.52 12.04 12.73
CA ALA A 103 -9.30 11.37 14.02
C ALA A 103 -10.52 11.49 14.95
N ARG A 104 -11.21 12.63 14.93
CA ARG A 104 -12.46 12.88 15.69
C ARG A 104 -13.66 12.16 15.09
N GLU A 105 -13.81 12.15 13.77
CA GLU A 105 -14.89 11.44 13.07
C GLU A 105 -14.82 9.93 13.34
N HIS A 106 -13.63 9.32 13.16
CA HIS A 106 -13.41 7.93 13.55
C HIS A 106 -13.51 7.73 15.07
N GLY A 107 -13.18 8.76 15.86
CA GLY A 107 -13.45 8.88 17.30
C GLY A 107 -14.90 8.58 17.65
N ASP A 108 -15.79 9.38 17.07
CA ASP A 108 -17.23 9.35 17.28
C ASP A 108 -17.84 8.03 16.78
N LEU A 109 -17.47 7.61 15.58
CA LEU A 109 -18.01 6.40 14.98
C LEU A 109 -17.64 5.14 15.78
N PHE A 110 -16.42 5.07 16.31
CA PHE A 110 -16.04 4.03 17.27
C PHE A 110 -16.92 4.06 18.51
N ARG A 111 -17.13 5.24 19.13
CA ARG A 111 -17.98 5.37 20.32
C ARG A 111 -19.40 4.90 20.03
N ARG A 112 -19.96 5.27 18.88
CA ARG A 112 -21.27 4.86 18.42
C ARG A 112 -21.37 3.34 18.24
N VAL A 113 -20.35 2.71 17.64
CA VAL A 113 -20.26 1.25 17.51
C VAL A 113 -20.27 0.61 18.89
N VAL A 114 -19.32 0.96 19.77
CA VAL A 114 -19.14 0.26 21.05
C VAL A 114 -20.25 0.52 22.09
N THR A 115 -21.05 1.57 21.89
CA THR A 115 -22.22 1.86 22.74
C THR A 115 -23.53 1.26 22.20
N SER A 116 -23.53 0.75 20.96
CA SER A 116 -24.69 0.13 20.33
C SER A 116 -25.14 -1.16 21.04
N ASN A 117 -26.43 -1.47 20.94
CA ASN A 117 -27.00 -2.71 21.50
C ASN A 117 -26.40 -3.96 20.83
N ALA A 118 -26.13 -3.91 19.53
CA ALA A 118 -25.51 -5.00 18.79
C ALA A 118 -24.10 -5.28 19.32
N PHE A 119 -23.26 -4.24 19.50
CA PHE A 119 -21.93 -4.43 20.07
C PHE A 119 -21.98 -4.97 21.50
N LYS A 120 -22.86 -4.45 22.36
CA LYS A 120 -22.99 -4.93 23.75
C LYS A 120 -23.41 -6.40 23.84
N ARG A 121 -24.23 -6.87 22.90
CA ARG A 121 -24.58 -8.30 22.79
C ARG A 121 -23.39 -9.14 22.37
N ILE A 122 -22.63 -8.68 21.37
CA ILE A 122 -21.42 -9.37 20.90
C ILE A 122 -20.31 -9.31 21.95
N PHE A 123 -20.10 -8.22 22.68
CA PHE A 123 -19.01 -8.08 23.65
C PHE A 123 -19.52 -7.56 25.01
N PRO A 124 -20.21 -8.41 25.81
CA PRO A 124 -20.84 -7.97 27.06
C PRO A 124 -19.85 -7.54 28.15
N ASP A 125 -18.60 -7.99 28.05
CA ASP A 125 -17.52 -7.66 28.99
C ASP A 125 -16.88 -6.30 28.73
N PHE A 126 -17.10 -5.71 27.55
CA PHE A 126 -16.61 -4.38 27.23
C PHE A 126 -17.50 -3.33 27.87
N LYS A 127 -16.89 -2.44 28.66
CA LYS A 127 -17.55 -1.28 29.28
C LYS A 127 -16.62 -0.09 29.24
N ILE A 128 -17.15 1.06 28.83
CA ILE A 128 -16.44 2.34 28.90
C ILE A 128 -16.41 2.80 30.37
N ASP A 129 -15.25 3.28 30.81
CA ASP A 129 -15.14 4.04 32.06
C ASP A 129 -15.70 5.45 31.84
N THR A 130 -16.87 5.73 32.43
CA THR A 130 -17.57 7.00 32.29
C THR A 130 -16.77 8.20 32.82
N LYS A 131 -15.76 7.98 33.68
CA LYS A 131 -14.85 9.04 34.14
C LYS A 131 -13.81 9.43 33.10
N HIS A 132 -13.59 8.58 32.10
CA HIS A 132 -12.56 8.73 31.07
C HIS A 132 -13.12 8.45 29.67
N ASP A 133 -14.22 9.14 29.36
CA ASP A 133 -14.97 8.96 28.12
C ASP A 133 -14.91 10.20 27.22
N ARG A 134 -13.69 10.54 26.80
CA ARG A 134 -13.42 11.68 25.90
C ARG A 134 -13.31 11.19 24.46
N LEU A 135 -13.72 12.00 23.50
CA LEU A 135 -13.73 11.62 22.07
C LEU A 135 -12.36 11.13 21.57
N GLU A 136 -11.29 11.84 21.94
CA GLU A 136 -9.92 11.53 21.55
C GLU A 136 -9.27 10.47 22.45
N HIS A 137 -9.89 10.11 23.59
CA HIS A 137 -9.36 9.13 24.54
C HIS A 137 -10.48 8.49 25.39
N ILE A 138 -10.84 7.27 25.03
CA ILE A 138 -11.80 6.42 25.75
C ILE A 138 -11.02 5.37 26.52
N LYS A 139 -11.29 5.22 27.82
CA LYS A 139 -10.80 4.09 28.61
C LYS A 139 -11.90 3.08 28.87
N THR A 140 -11.51 1.82 29.04
CA THR A 140 -12.42 0.77 29.50
C THR A 140 -12.37 0.66 31.02
N THR A 141 -13.38 0.05 31.63
CA THR A 141 -13.38 -0.25 33.07
C THR A 141 -12.32 -1.28 33.48
N LYS A 142 -11.67 -1.95 32.51
CA LYS A 142 -10.58 -2.92 32.75
C LYS A 142 -9.18 -2.32 32.50
N GLY A 143 -9.07 -0.99 32.31
CA GLY A 143 -7.79 -0.29 32.21
C GLY A 143 -7.17 -0.23 30.81
N GLY A 144 -7.81 -0.83 29.82
CA GLY A 144 -7.50 -0.64 28.40
C GLY A 144 -8.16 0.62 27.84
N GLY A 145 -8.20 0.74 26.51
CA GLY A 145 -8.84 1.87 25.85
C GLY A 145 -8.34 2.17 24.45
N ARG A 146 -8.90 3.22 23.88
CA ARG A 146 -8.52 3.76 22.57
C ARG A 146 -8.12 5.22 22.70
N LYS A 147 -7.01 5.59 22.06
CA LYS A 147 -6.57 6.97 21.90
C LYS A 147 -6.45 7.32 20.42
N SER A 148 -7.10 8.40 20.00
CA SER A 148 -6.99 8.95 18.65
C SER A 148 -5.99 10.10 18.65
N VAL A 149 -5.10 10.14 17.66
CA VAL A 149 -4.10 11.20 17.49
C VAL A 149 -3.97 11.57 16.01
N SER A 150 -3.62 12.83 15.72
CA SER A 150 -3.18 13.22 14.39
C SER A 150 -1.67 13.07 14.21
N VAL A 151 -1.21 13.10 12.96
CA VAL A 151 0.22 13.34 12.66
C VAL A 151 0.70 14.62 13.37
N GLY A 152 1.89 14.54 13.97
CA GLY A 152 2.45 15.61 14.81
C GLY A 152 1.81 15.73 16.20
N GLY A 153 0.72 15.02 16.48
CA GLY A 153 0.09 14.96 17.80
C GLY A 153 0.91 14.15 18.80
N GLY A 154 0.98 14.63 20.05
CA GLY A 154 1.72 13.97 21.12
C GLY A 154 1.08 12.66 21.58
N VAL A 155 1.81 11.55 21.42
CA VAL A 155 1.45 10.22 21.99
C VAL A 155 2.14 9.98 23.34
N THR A 156 2.53 11.04 24.05
CA THR A 156 3.25 10.93 25.32
C THR A 156 2.38 10.27 26.41
N GLY A 157 2.99 9.39 27.20
CA GLY A 157 2.37 8.73 28.37
C GLY A 157 1.34 7.64 28.08
N PHE A 158 1.02 7.32 26.82
CA PHE A 158 0.10 6.25 26.47
C PHE A 158 0.81 5.19 25.60
N GLY A 159 1.11 4.04 26.20
CA GLY A 159 1.62 2.88 25.47
C GLY A 159 0.50 2.13 24.75
N ALA A 160 0.84 1.36 23.72
CA ALA A 160 -0.11 0.74 22.80
C ALA A 160 0.21 -0.75 22.60
N ASN A 161 -0.82 -1.59 22.69
CA ASN A 161 -0.77 -2.99 22.24
C ASN A 161 -1.06 -3.16 20.76
N LEU A 162 -1.72 -2.16 20.18
CA LEU A 162 -2.03 -2.07 18.76
C LEU A 162 -1.92 -0.60 18.34
N ILE A 163 -1.12 -0.33 17.31
CA ILE A 163 -1.08 0.96 16.63
C ILE A 163 -1.72 0.79 15.26
N VAL A 164 -2.74 1.60 14.97
CA VAL A 164 -3.36 1.70 13.65
C VAL A 164 -2.95 3.03 13.03
N ILE A 165 -2.42 2.96 11.81
CA ILE A 165 -1.98 4.09 11.01
C ILE A 165 -2.90 4.15 9.77
N ASP A 166 -3.80 5.11 9.73
CA ASP A 166 -4.81 5.24 8.67
C ASP A 166 -4.62 6.55 7.90
N ASP A 167 -4.08 6.43 6.69
CA ASP A 167 -3.60 7.51 5.82
C ASP A 167 -2.73 8.56 6.57
N LEU A 168 -1.42 8.60 6.31
CA LEU A 168 -0.55 9.62 6.94
C LEU A 168 -0.42 10.94 6.18
N GLY A 169 -0.93 11.03 4.95
CA GLY A 169 -0.83 12.29 4.20
C GLY A 169 -1.77 12.40 3.01
N LYS A 170 -1.72 13.57 2.37
CA LYS A 170 -2.53 13.88 1.18
C LYS A 170 -1.68 13.87 -0.08
N PRO A 171 -2.29 13.65 -1.27
CA PRO A 171 -1.59 13.67 -2.54
C PRO A 171 -0.72 14.93 -2.76
N ALA A 172 -1.23 16.11 -2.40
CA ALA A 172 -0.51 17.38 -2.61
C ALA A 172 0.81 17.46 -1.82
N ASP A 173 0.81 16.99 -0.57
CA ASP A 173 1.96 17.10 0.33
C ASP A 173 3.08 16.10 -0.03
N MET A 174 2.73 15.01 -0.72
CA MET A 174 3.69 13.96 -1.11
C MET A 174 4.74 14.41 -2.12
N ARG A 175 4.55 15.57 -2.75
CA ARG A 175 5.55 16.19 -3.64
C ARG A 175 6.77 16.72 -2.89
N HIS A 176 6.68 16.88 -1.57
CA HIS A 176 7.74 17.45 -0.75
C HIS A 176 8.51 16.35 0.00
N ASP A 177 9.79 16.19 -0.33
CA ASP A 177 10.68 15.21 0.29
C ASP A 177 10.76 15.38 1.81
N THR A 178 10.80 16.63 2.28
CA THR A 178 10.81 16.97 3.71
C THR A 178 9.55 16.49 4.43
N TYR A 179 8.39 16.56 3.77
CA TYR A 179 7.14 16.03 4.31
C TYR A 179 7.20 14.51 4.39
N ARG A 180 7.63 13.82 3.32
CA ARG A 180 7.78 12.36 3.33
C ARG A 180 8.75 11.88 4.41
N GLN A 181 9.87 12.58 4.59
CA GLN A 181 10.83 12.29 5.66
C GLN A 181 10.20 12.49 7.05
N SER A 182 9.43 13.58 7.25
CA SER A 182 8.75 13.82 8.53
C SER A 182 7.80 12.69 8.94
N LEU A 183 7.14 12.02 7.97
CA LEU A 183 6.26 10.88 8.25
C LEU A 183 7.05 9.65 8.71
N ARG A 184 8.23 9.41 8.12
CA ARG A 184 9.15 8.33 8.50
C ARG A 184 9.68 8.57 9.92
N ASP A 185 10.13 9.79 10.20
CA ASP A 185 10.62 10.18 11.53
C ASP A 185 9.51 10.06 12.58
N TYR A 186 8.29 10.48 12.25
CA TYR A 186 7.15 10.32 13.14
C TYR A 186 6.88 8.84 13.47
N PHE A 187 6.97 7.95 12.47
CA PHE A 187 6.83 6.52 12.70
C PHE A 187 7.95 5.97 13.60
N ASP A 188 9.22 6.16 13.24
CA ASP A 188 10.34 5.52 13.95
C ASP A 188 10.57 6.11 15.34
N GLN A 189 10.49 7.43 15.48
CA GLN A 189 10.84 8.11 16.72
C GLN A 189 9.64 8.22 17.66
N THR A 190 8.43 8.43 17.12
CA THR A 190 7.23 8.64 17.96
C THR A 190 6.40 7.37 18.09
N LEU A 191 5.89 6.81 17.00
CA LEU A 191 4.92 5.71 17.07
C LEU A 191 5.54 4.40 17.53
N PHE A 192 6.66 4.00 16.94
CA PHE A 192 7.30 2.71 17.23
C PHE A 192 7.71 2.59 18.70
N SER A 193 8.10 3.70 19.33
CA SER A 193 8.46 3.74 20.75
C SER A 193 7.27 3.57 21.70
N ARG A 194 6.02 3.63 21.20
CA ARG A 194 4.80 3.46 22.02
C ARG A 194 4.40 2.02 22.25
N LEU A 195 4.94 1.07 21.48
CA LEU A 195 4.69 -0.34 21.74
C LEU A 195 5.18 -0.69 23.15
N ASN A 196 4.31 -1.27 23.97
CA ASN A 196 4.65 -1.69 25.33
C ASN A 196 5.63 -2.87 25.29
N ASP A 197 5.34 -3.86 24.43
CA ASP A 197 6.15 -5.02 24.13
C ASP A 197 6.40 -5.07 22.62
N LYS A 198 7.64 -4.79 22.19
CA LYS A 198 7.98 -4.75 20.76
C LYS A 198 7.91 -6.12 20.09
N GLN A 199 7.95 -7.20 20.88
CA GLN A 199 7.82 -8.57 20.35
C GLN A 199 6.37 -8.91 20.10
N GLU A 200 5.44 -8.54 20.97
CA GLU A 200 4.04 -8.99 20.91
C GLU A 200 3.05 -7.94 20.41
N ASP A 201 3.32 -6.66 20.62
CA ASP A 201 2.44 -5.59 20.19
C ASP A 201 2.49 -5.39 18.68
N ARG A 202 1.39 -4.86 18.14
CA ARG A 202 1.07 -4.94 16.71
C ARG A 202 0.98 -3.57 16.06
N ILE A 203 1.28 -3.51 14.77
CA ILE A 203 1.12 -2.30 13.94
C ILE A 203 0.35 -2.67 12.68
N VAL A 204 -0.68 -1.87 12.38
CA VAL A 204 -1.41 -1.90 11.11
C VAL A 204 -1.23 -0.55 10.43
N SER A 205 -0.78 -0.56 9.18
CA SER A 205 -0.87 0.59 8.29
C SER A 205 -1.90 0.30 7.21
N ILE A 206 -2.87 1.17 7.03
CA ILE A 206 -3.93 1.03 6.04
C ILE A 206 -4.11 2.34 5.30
N GLN A 207 -3.79 2.34 4.01
CA GLN A 207 -3.78 3.57 3.23
C GLN A 207 -3.87 3.29 1.75
N GLN A 208 -4.09 4.34 0.96
CA GLN A 208 -3.80 4.28 -0.47
C GLN A 208 -2.34 4.67 -0.74
N ARG A 209 -1.77 4.18 -1.85
CA ARG A 209 -0.49 4.70 -2.34
C ARG A 209 -0.67 6.08 -2.97
N LEU A 210 0.32 6.95 -2.78
CA LEU A 210 0.27 8.34 -3.24
C LEU A 210 1.51 8.74 -4.05
N HIS A 211 2.66 8.12 -3.79
CA HIS A 211 3.94 8.49 -4.40
C HIS A 211 4.90 7.29 -4.36
N PRO A 212 5.86 7.16 -5.31
CA PRO A 212 6.83 6.06 -5.29
C PRO A 212 7.62 5.96 -3.99
N ASP A 213 7.88 7.12 -3.38
CA ASP A 213 8.67 7.31 -2.16
C ASP A 213 7.79 7.64 -0.93
N ASP A 214 6.49 7.29 -0.97
CA ASP A 214 5.56 7.53 0.13
C ASP A 214 5.84 6.69 1.39
N PHE A 215 5.07 6.93 2.46
CA PHE A 215 5.20 6.17 3.71
C PHE A 215 4.97 4.66 3.53
N SER A 216 4.11 4.28 2.59
CA SER A 216 3.90 2.88 2.21
C SER A 216 5.18 2.25 1.65
N ALA A 217 5.85 2.92 0.70
CA ALA A 217 7.13 2.47 0.15
C ALA A 217 8.17 2.24 1.25
N TYR A 218 8.26 3.19 2.18
CA TYR A 218 9.14 3.07 3.35
C TYR A 218 8.88 1.80 4.18
N LEU A 219 7.61 1.47 4.45
CA LEU A 219 7.26 0.25 5.20
C LEU A 219 7.57 -1.04 4.40
N ILE A 220 7.33 -1.02 3.09
CA ILE A 220 7.67 -2.13 2.19
C ILE A 220 9.19 -2.36 2.18
N GLU A 221 9.99 -1.30 2.06
CA GLU A 221 11.45 -1.37 2.04
C GLU A 221 12.05 -1.91 3.35
N LYS A 222 11.41 -1.65 4.50
CA LYS A 222 11.82 -2.29 5.76
C LYS A 222 11.70 -3.81 5.73
N GLY A 223 10.86 -4.39 4.87
CA GLY A 223 10.68 -5.83 4.72
C GLY A 223 10.15 -6.53 5.96
N THR A 224 9.51 -5.80 6.88
CA THR A 224 9.00 -6.34 8.17
C THR A 224 7.48 -6.44 8.22
N PHE A 225 6.77 -5.90 7.23
CA PHE A 225 5.31 -5.88 7.17
C PHE A 225 4.82 -6.89 6.14
N ASP A 226 3.84 -7.71 6.55
CA ASP A 226 3.00 -8.41 5.59
C ASP A 226 2.21 -7.38 4.79
N HIS A 227 2.13 -7.52 3.47
CA HIS A 227 1.45 -6.55 2.61
C HIS A 227 0.26 -7.17 1.88
N LEU A 228 -0.94 -6.70 2.20
CA LEU A 228 -2.14 -6.93 1.42
C LEU A 228 -2.33 -5.77 0.43
N CYS A 229 -1.98 -5.99 -0.83
CA CYS A 229 -2.22 -5.04 -1.92
C CYS A 229 -3.49 -5.41 -2.68
N LEU A 230 -4.42 -4.46 -2.83
CA LEU A 230 -5.71 -4.67 -3.48
C LEU A 230 -5.92 -3.60 -4.58
N PRO A 231 -5.33 -3.79 -5.78
CA PRO A 231 -5.54 -2.88 -6.90
C PRO A 231 -6.96 -2.99 -7.45
N ALA A 232 -7.51 -1.85 -7.92
CA ALA A 232 -8.85 -1.78 -8.50
C ALA A 232 -9.02 -2.74 -9.69
N ILE A 233 -7.97 -2.93 -10.49
CA ILE A 233 -7.89 -3.89 -11.59
C ILE A 233 -6.67 -4.78 -11.37
N ALA A 234 -6.86 -6.10 -11.34
CA ALA A 234 -5.74 -7.03 -11.19
C ALA A 234 -4.78 -6.95 -12.40
N GLU A 235 -3.51 -6.64 -12.17
CA GLU A 235 -2.49 -6.58 -13.24
C GLU A 235 -1.86 -7.95 -13.50
N VAL A 236 -1.80 -8.79 -12.46
CA VAL A 236 -1.30 -10.15 -12.47
C VAL A 236 -2.32 -11.09 -11.81
N PRO A 237 -2.26 -12.41 -12.05
CA PRO A 237 -3.02 -13.36 -11.28
C PRO A 237 -2.61 -13.35 -9.79
N GLU A 238 -3.58 -13.36 -8.89
CA GLU A 238 -3.39 -13.27 -7.44
C GLU A 238 -4.26 -14.29 -6.71
N THR A 239 -3.71 -14.92 -5.67
CA THR A 239 -4.41 -15.81 -4.76
C THR A 239 -4.42 -15.18 -3.36
N ILE A 240 -5.59 -14.70 -2.91
CA ILE A 240 -5.72 -13.93 -1.67
C ILE A 240 -6.37 -14.81 -0.58
N PRO A 241 -5.76 -14.96 0.60
CA PRO A 241 -6.33 -15.77 1.67
C PRO A 241 -7.58 -15.12 2.27
N LEU A 242 -8.58 -15.95 2.52
CA LEU A 242 -9.84 -15.61 3.17
C LEU A 242 -10.00 -16.39 4.49
N TYR A 243 -11.04 -16.08 5.24
CA TYR A 243 -11.31 -16.74 6.52
C TYR A 243 -11.53 -18.26 6.33
N ASN A 244 -11.05 -19.04 7.31
CA ASN A 244 -11.18 -20.50 7.38
C ASN A 244 -10.50 -21.26 6.22
N GLY A 245 -9.35 -20.78 5.76
CA GLY A 245 -8.54 -21.47 4.74
C GLY A 245 -9.10 -21.39 3.31
N ARG A 246 -10.16 -20.59 3.10
CA ARG A 246 -10.65 -20.27 1.76
C ARG A 246 -9.68 -19.33 1.06
N THR A 247 -9.72 -19.30 -0.26
CA THR A 247 -8.96 -18.34 -1.07
C THR A 247 -9.87 -17.61 -2.05
N TRP A 248 -9.45 -16.42 -2.45
CA TRP A 248 -10.02 -15.66 -3.55
C TRP A 248 -9.00 -15.55 -4.67
N GLU A 249 -9.32 -16.19 -5.79
CA GLU A 249 -8.51 -16.10 -7.00
C GLU A 249 -8.94 -14.88 -7.83
N ARG A 250 -7.96 -14.08 -8.24
CA ARG A 250 -8.14 -13.00 -9.21
C ARG A 250 -7.28 -13.29 -10.43
N LYS A 251 -7.86 -13.14 -11.61
CA LYS A 251 -7.16 -13.17 -12.90
C LYS A 251 -6.80 -11.74 -13.32
N ARG A 252 -5.81 -11.61 -14.19
CA ARG A 252 -5.50 -10.33 -14.83
C ARG A 252 -6.77 -9.74 -15.47
N GLY A 253 -7.07 -8.50 -15.14
CA GLY A 253 -8.26 -7.77 -15.59
C GLY A 253 -9.45 -7.82 -14.63
N ASP A 254 -9.43 -8.68 -13.60
CA ASP A 254 -10.53 -8.78 -12.64
C ASP A 254 -10.65 -7.50 -11.80
N LEU A 255 -11.86 -6.98 -11.73
CA LEU A 255 -12.18 -5.78 -10.96
C LEU A 255 -12.32 -6.09 -9.47
N LEU A 256 -11.85 -5.19 -8.61
CA LEU A 256 -11.92 -5.36 -7.15
C LEU A 256 -13.36 -5.33 -6.63
N ASN A 257 -14.19 -4.45 -7.18
CA ASN A 257 -15.59 -4.28 -6.82
C ASN A 257 -16.46 -3.90 -8.05
N PRO A 258 -16.73 -4.85 -8.96
CA PRO A 258 -17.42 -4.56 -10.23
C PRO A 258 -18.84 -3.99 -10.05
N GLY A 259 -19.50 -4.30 -8.94
CA GLY A 259 -20.84 -3.78 -8.65
C GLY A 259 -20.87 -2.31 -8.25
N ARG A 260 -19.71 -1.74 -7.85
CA ARG A 260 -19.58 -0.32 -7.48
C ARG A 260 -18.80 0.47 -8.52
N GLU A 261 -17.72 -0.13 -9.02
CA GLU A 261 -16.80 0.46 -9.97
C GLU A 261 -16.66 -0.52 -11.14
N SER A 262 -17.56 -0.38 -12.11
CA SER A 262 -17.49 -1.15 -13.35
C SER A 262 -16.24 -0.75 -14.15
N ARG A 263 -15.94 -1.48 -15.23
CA ARG A 263 -14.79 -1.17 -16.08
C ARG A 263 -14.90 0.24 -16.65
N GLU A 264 -16.08 0.62 -17.11
CA GLU A 264 -16.39 1.92 -17.68
C GLU A 264 -16.19 3.03 -16.64
N VAL A 265 -16.63 2.79 -15.39
CA VAL A 265 -16.43 3.75 -14.29
C VAL A 265 -14.95 3.92 -13.99
N LEU A 266 -14.17 2.82 -13.93
CA LEU A 266 -12.73 2.90 -13.67
C LEU A 266 -11.96 3.58 -14.81
N ASP A 267 -12.35 3.34 -16.05
CA ASP A 267 -11.76 4.00 -17.22
C ASP A 267 -12.12 5.50 -17.23
N GLN A 268 -13.33 5.88 -16.83
CA GLN A 268 -13.71 7.29 -16.65
C GLN A 268 -12.93 7.95 -15.51
N ILE A 269 -12.83 7.30 -14.35
CA ILE A 269 -12.03 7.81 -13.22
C ILE A 269 -10.59 8.04 -13.67
N ARG A 270 -10.00 7.10 -14.41
CA ARG A 270 -8.64 7.23 -14.96
C ARG A 270 -8.50 8.43 -15.88
N ALA A 271 -9.49 8.70 -16.74
CA ALA A 271 -9.51 9.87 -17.59
C ALA A 271 -9.61 11.18 -16.79
N ASP A 272 -10.42 11.19 -15.73
CA ASP A 272 -10.70 12.40 -14.93
C ASP A 272 -9.54 12.81 -14.03
N ILE A 273 -8.91 11.84 -13.34
CA ILE A 273 -7.82 12.14 -12.37
C ILE A 273 -6.43 12.02 -12.99
N GLY A 274 -6.35 11.51 -14.22
CA GLY A 274 -5.11 11.24 -14.93
C GLY A 274 -4.47 9.90 -14.55
N GLN A 275 -3.69 9.36 -15.51
CA GLN A 275 -3.04 8.05 -15.41
C GLN A 275 -2.16 7.92 -14.16
N TYR A 276 -1.40 8.95 -13.81
CA TYR A 276 -0.49 8.93 -12.65
C TYR A 276 -1.24 8.76 -11.33
N ALA A 277 -2.28 9.58 -11.11
CA ALA A 277 -3.06 9.52 -9.89
C ALA A 277 -3.88 8.22 -9.82
N PHE A 278 -4.38 7.72 -10.97
CA PHE A 278 -5.02 6.41 -11.03
C PHE A 278 -4.06 5.28 -10.68
N GLN A 279 -2.85 5.29 -11.23
CA GLN A 279 -1.86 4.25 -10.98
C GLN A 279 -1.41 4.23 -9.51
N ALA A 280 -1.25 5.40 -8.89
CA ALA A 280 -0.98 5.50 -7.47
C ALA A 280 -2.20 5.07 -6.62
N GLN A 281 -3.33 5.77 -6.75
CA GLN A 281 -4.44 5.67 -5.79
C GLN A 281 -5.36 4.48 -6.03
N TYR A 282 -5.50 3.98 -7.26
CA TYR A 282 -6.39 2.86 -7.59
C TYR A 282 -5.60 1.57 -7.80
N GLN A 283 -4.50 1.62 -8.54
CA GLN A 283 -3.66 0.44 -8.81
C GLN A 283 -2.61 0.17 -7.72
N GLN A 284 -2.44 1.06 -6.74
CA GLN A 284 -1.48 0.90 -5.63
C GLN A 284 -0.01 0.76 -6.10
N ASN A 285 0.32 1.30 -7.27
CA ASN A 285 1.61 1.11 -7.92
C ASN A 285 2.17 2.44 -8.46
N PRO A 286 2.41 3.44 -7.59
CA PRO A 286 2.85 4.77 -8.03
C PRO A 286 4.18 4.69 -8.80
N VAL A 287 4.30 5.47 -9.86
CA VAL A 287 5.46 5.53 -10.76
C VAL A 287 6.20 6.86 -10.59
N ALA A 288 7.49 6.93 -10.86
CA ALA A 288 8.26 8.17 -10.70
C ALA A 288 8.10 9.07 -11.94
N GLY A 289 7.39 10.19 -11.78
CA GLY A 289 7.30 11.27 -12.76
C GLY A 289 6.05 11.28 -13.66
N GLU A 290 5.74 12.48 -14.16
CA GLU A 290 4.84 12.75 -15.31
C GLU A 290 5.50 12.44 -16.67
N ASN A 291 6.55 11.61 -16.70
CA ASN A 291 7.07 11.16 -17.98
C ASN A 291 6.12 10.09 -18.49
N ASP A 292 5.33 10.46 -19.50
CA ASP A 292 4.50 9.53 -20.28
C ASP A 292 5.24 8.21 -20.45
N PHE A 293 4.61 7.12 -20.01
CA PHE A 293 4.97 5.84 -20.58
C PHE A 293 4.84 6.01 -22.08
N LEU A 294 5.93 5.80 -22.82
CA LEU A 294 5.87 5.69 -24.27
C LEU A 294 4.87 4.57 -24.57
N THR A 295 3.70 4.94 -25.06
CA THR A 295 2.77 4.00 -25.65
C THR A 295 3.33 3.57 -27.01
N MET A 296 2.83 2.47 -27.56
CA MET A 296 3.24 2.07 -28.92
C MET A 296 2.90 3.15 -29.97
N ASP A 297 1.93 4.01 -29.68
CA ASP A 297 1.52 5.11 -30.56
C ASP A 297 2.51 6.28 -30.50
N ASP A 298 3.29 6.42 -29.42
CA ASP A 298 4.37 7.40 -29.28
C ASP A 298 5.66 6.94 -29.98
N LEU A 299 5.72 5.68 -30.41
CA LEU A 299 6.87 5.08 -31.07
C LEU A 299 6.66 5.02 -32.59
N HIS A 300 7.54 5.69 -33.33
CA HIS A 300 7.58 5.54 -34.78
C HIS A 300 8.37 4.28 -35.15
N LEU A 301 7.65 3.20 -35.47
CA LEU A 301 8.26 1.96 -35.94
C LEU A 301 8.81 2.15 -37.36
N VAL A 302 10.06 1.79 -37.56
CA VAL A 302 10.74 1.83 -38.86
C VAL A 302 11.14 0.41 -39.27
N ASP A 303 10.87 0.04 -40.52
CA ASP A 303 11.20 -1.29 -41.04
C ASP A 303 12.70 -1.45 -41.34
N THR A 304 13.38 -0.35 -41.65
CA THR A 304 14.82 -0.32 -41.94
C THR A 304 15.46 0.88 -41.27
N LEU A 305 16.63 0.66 -40.65
CA LEU A 305 17.43 1.75 -40.08
C LEU A 305 18.09 2.57 -41.20
N PRO A 306 18.17 3.91 -41.05
CA PRO A 306 19.01 4.76 -41.89
C PRO A 306 20.49 4.35 -41.88
N ASP A 307 21.24 4.81 -42.88
CA ASP A 307 22.67 4.56 -42.98
C ASP A 307 23.42 5.06 -41.73
N LYS A 308 24.38 4.25 -41.26
CA LYS A 308 25.08 4.50 -39.98
C LYS A 308 25.81 5.84 -39.93
N ASP A 309 26.16 6.39 -41.08
CA ASP A 309 26.87 7.67 -41.22
C ASP A 309 25.96 8.88 -41.01
N MET A 310 24.63 8.70 -41.04
CA MET A 310 23.66 9.76 -40.75
C MET A 310 23.50 10.06 -39.26
N PHE A 311 23.99 9.17 -38.39
CA PHE A 311 23.94 9.35 -36.94
C PHE A 311 25.13 10.16 -36.44
N THR A 312 24.87 11.40 -36.05
CA THR A 312 25.91 12.34 -35.59
C THR A 312 26.23 12.20 -34.11
N ARG A 313 25.35 11.59 -33.32
CA ARG A 313 25.56 11.29 -31.91
C ARG A 313 25.01 9.91 -31.58
N ARG A 314 25.73 9.16 -30.75
CA ARG A 314 25.33 7.83 -30.28
C ARG A 314 25.49 7.74 -28.77
N VAL A 315 24.42 7.37 -28.09
CA VAL A 315 24.38 7.27 -26.62
C VAL A 315 23.89 5.89 -26.24
N GLN A 316 24.46 5.33 -25.18
CA GLN A 316 23.98 4.08 -24.59
C GLN A 316 23.44 4.32 -23.20
N SER A 317 22.34 3.64 -22.87
CA SER A 317 21.79 3.58 -21.52
C SER A 317 21.71 2.13 -21.08
N TRP A 318 22.19 1.84 -19.87
CA TRP A 318 22.23 0.49 -19.31
C TRP A 318 21.49 0.44 -17.97
N ASP A 319 20.48 -0.42 -17.92
CA ASP A 319 19.85 -0.91 -16.69
C ASP A 319 20.54 -2.24 -16.33
N THR A 320 21.17 -2.27 -15.16
CA THR A 320 22.03 -3.38 -14.76
C THR A 320 21.49 -4.04 -13.51
N ALA A 321 21.16 -5.32 -13.61
CA ALA A 321 20.82 -6.11 -12.44
C ALA A 321 22.06 -6.84 -11.89
N LEU A 322 22.45 -6.55 -10.65
CA LEU A 322 23.59 -7.17 -9.98
C LEU A 322 23.12 -8.03 -8.81
N LYS A 323 22.86 -9.32 -9.09
CA LYS A 323 22.82 -10.39 -8.08
C LYS A 323 23.70 -11.55 -8.55
N ASN A 324 24.58 -12.06 -7.70
CA ASN A 324 25.38 -13.24 -8.02
C ASN A 324 24.57 -14.52 -7.73
N GLY A 325 24.21 -15.28 -8.76
CA GLY A 325 23.59 -16.59 -8.64
C GLY A 325 22.91 -17.07 -9.94
N PRO A 326 22.48 -18.35 -10.02
CA PRO A 326 21.84 -18.91 -11.22
C PRO A 326 20.47 -18.30 -11.59
N ARG A 327 20.05 -17.24 -10.89
CA ARG A 327 18.85 -16.42 -11.11
C ARG A 327 19.19 -14.93 -11.17
N CYS A 328 20.19 -14.53 -11.97
CA CYS A 328 20.40 -13.11 -12.26
C CYS A 328 19.18 -12.54 -13.01
N ASP A 329 18.71 -11.35 -12.62
CA ASP A 329 17.76 -10.59 -13.43
C ASP A 329 18.45 -10.12 -14.73
N TYR A 330 17.66 -9.77 -15.75
CA TYR A 330 18.22 -9.33 -17.03
C TYR A 330 18.92 -7.98 -16.88
N SER A 331 20.09 -7.84 -17.48
CA SER A 331 20.67 -6.53 -17.79
C SER A 331 20.22 -6.10 -19.18
N VAL A 332 19.81 -4.85 -19.32
CA VAL A 332 19.32 -4.28 -20.58
C VAL A 332 20.22 -3.13 -21.00
N GLY A 333 20.65 -3.14 -22.25
CA GLY A 333 21.41 -2.06 -22.87
C GLY A 333 20.69 -1.55 -24.09
N LEU A 334 20.41 -0.24 -24.13
CA LEU A 334 19.79 0.42 -25.28
C LEU A 334 20.84 1.33 -25.95
N THR A 335 20.95 1.25 -27.28
CA THR A 335 21.79 2.17 -28.06
C THR A 335 20.91 3.09 -28.89
N PHE A 336 21.08 4.40 -28.70
CA PHE A 336 20.35 5.43 -29.45
C PHE A 336 21.28 6.20 -30.38
N GLY A 337 20.79 6.56 -31.57
CA GLY A 337 21.48 7.41 -32.55
C GLY A 337 20.65 8.64 -32.93
N TYR A 338 21.26 9.83 -32.94
CA TYR A 338 20.61 11.06 -33.39
C TYR A 338 20.84 11.27 -34.89
N HIS A 339 19.77 11.17 -35.67
CA HIS A 339 19.78 11.35 -37.12
C HIS A 339 19.80 12.84 -37.46
N ARG A 340 20.82 13.31 -38.19
CA ARG A 340 21.04 14.74 -38.40
C ARG A 340 19.94 15.41 -39.22
N GLU A 341 19.52 14.77 -40.30
CA GLU A 341 18.63 15.39 -41.29
C GLU A 341 17.17 15.40 -40.85
N GLU A 342 16.79 14.42 -40.03
CA GLU A 342 15.41 14.24 -39.55
C GLU A 342 15.24 14.72 -38.11
N GLU A 343 16.34 15.16 -37.50
CA GLU A 343 16.38 15.72 -36.14
C GLU A 343 15.72 14.83 -35.06
N ARG A 344 15.83 13.51 -35.22
CA ARG A 344 15.19 12.52 -34.33
C ARG A 344 16.14 11.44 -33.83
N TRP A 345 15.78 10.86 -32.69
CA TRP A 345 16.49 9.72 -32.09
C TRP A 345 15.95 8.40 -32.60
N TYR A 346 16.86 7.48 -32.93
CA TYR A 346 16.58 6.11 -33.31
C TYR A 346 17.10 5.15 -32.26
N LEU A 347 16.31 4.13 -31.92
CA LEU A 347 16.81 2.97 -31.19
C LEU A 347 17.51 2.02 -32.18
N LEU A 348 18.84 1.97 -32.10
CA LEU A 348 19.69 1.24 -33.04
C LEU A 348 19.94 -0.21 -32.63
N ASP A 349 19.93 -0.49 -31.33
CA ASP A 349 20.27 -1.79 -30.77
C ASP A 349 19.69 -1.98 -29.38
N VAL A 350 19.28 -3.22 -29.08
CA VAL A 350 18.76 -3.65 -27.78
C VAL A 350 19.48 -4.91 -27.37
N VAL A 351 20.18 -4.84 -26.24
CA VAL A 351 20.78 -5.99 -25.58
C VAL A 351 19.92 -6.35 -24.39
N ARG A 352 19.56 -7.62 -24.26
CA ARG A 352 18.83 -8.14 -23.09
C ARG A 352 19.39 -9.50 -22.72
N GLU A 353 20.32 -9.53 -21.77
CA GLU A 353 21.07 -10.72 -21.39
C GLU A 353 21.15 -10.85 -19.86
N ARG A 354 21.22 -12.09 -19.35
CA ARG A 354 21.50 -12.35 -17.93
C ARG A 354 23.00 -12.51 -17.78
N LEU A 355 23.66 -11.47 -17.26
CA LEU A 355 25.11 -11.41 -17.18
C LEU A 355 25.55 -11.26 -15.72
N ASP A 356 26.63 -11.96 -15.36
CA ASP A 356 27.40 -11.59 -14.17
C ASP A 356 28.16 -10.26 -14.40
N TYR A 357 28.74 -9.72 -13.35
CA TYR A 357 29.45 -8.43 -13.41
C TYR A 357 30.58 -8.39 -14.45
N THR A 358 31.37 -9.46 -14.58
CA THR A 358 32.52 -9.51 -15.49
C THR A 358 32.04 -9.49 -16.94
N ASN A 359 31.05 -10.32 -17.24
CA ASN A 359 30.46 -10.41 -18.57
C ASN A 359 29.67 -9.15 -18.94
N LEU A 360 28.96 -8.54 -17.98
CA LEU A 360 28.28 -7.25 -18.19
C LEU A 360 29.26 -6.15 -18.57
N LYS A 361 30.37 -6.01 -17.83
CA LYS A 361 31.40 -4.99 -18.13
C LYS A 361 32.01 -5.21 -19.51
N ALA A 362 32.31 -6.46 -19.87
CA ALA A 362 32.82 -6.80 -21.20
C ALA A 362 31.82 -6.46 -22.31
N THR A 363 30.53 -6.77 -22.10
CA THR A 363 29.44 -6.48 -23.05
C THR A 363 29.23 -4.98 -23.24
N VAL A 364 29.22 -4.18 -22.16
CA VAL A 364 29.13 -2.71 -22.24
C VAL A 364 30.29 -2.13 -23.07
N LEU A 365 31.52 -2.57 -22.82
CA LEU A 365 32.69 -2.09 -23.56
C LEU A 365 32.66 -2.51 -25.04
N ARG A 366 32.26 -3.75 -25.32
CA ARG A 366 32.10 -4.28 -26.68
C ARG A 366 31.07 -3.46 -27.45
N LYS A 367 29.88 -3.26 -26.88
CA LYS A 367 28.79 -2.50 -27.52
C LYS A 367 29.13 -1.03 -27.68
N ARG A 368 29.85 -0.42 -26.75
CA ARG A 368 30.38 0.94 -26.92
C ARG A 368 31.30 1.05 -28.14
N LYS A 369 32.19 0.07 -28.33
CA LYS A 369 33.13 0.04 -29.46
C LYS A 369 32.41 -0.23 -30.78
N GLU A 370 31.50 -1.20 -30.80
CA GLU A 370 30.68 -1.59 -31.96
C GLU A 370 29.92 -0.40 -32.54
N TRP A 371 29.28 0.38 -31.66
CA TRP A 371 28.48 1.53 -32.06
C TRP A 371 29.24 2.86 -32.01
N ARG A 372 30.53 2.88 -31.63
CA ARG A 372 31.29 4.13 -31.40
C ARG A 372 30.47 5.14 -30.58
N ALA A 373 29.93 4.70 -29.44
CA ALA A 373 29.06 5.53 -28.61
C ALA A 373 29.85 6.67 -27.95
N ASP A 374 29.34 7.89 -28.10
CA ASP A 374 29.91 9.13 -27.56
C ASP A 374 29.78 9.17 -26.03
N LYS A 375 28.65 8.66 -25.52
CA LYS A 375 28.36 8.59 -24.08
C LYS A 375 27.73 7.25 -23.72
N VAL A 376 28.15 6.72 -22.56
CA VAL A 376 27.54 5.53 -21.96
C VAL A 376 27.06 5.93 -20.58
N LEU A 377 25.76 5.78 -20.37
CA LEU A 377 25.02 6.03 -19.14
C LEU A 377 24.73 4.68 -18.48
N ILE A 378 24.95 4.59 -17.17
CA ILE A 378 24.69 3.40 -16.38
C ILE A 378 23.90 3.86 -15.16
N GLU A 379 22.78 3.20 -14.90
CA GLU A 379 21.92 3.50 -13.75
C GLU A 379 22.65 3.27 -12.42
N ALA A 380 22.40 4.14 -11.45
CA ALA A 380 23.06 4.12 -10.15
C ALA A 380 22.47 3.04 -9.24
N SER A 381 22.79 1.78 -9.48
CA SER A 381 22.56 0.69 -8.53
C SER A 381 23.82 0.42 -7.71
N ALA A 382 23.75 0.62 -6.37
CA ALA A 382 24.70 0.31 -5.28
C ALA A 382 26.23 0.56 -5.43
N MET A 383 26.77 0.87 -6.62
CA MET A 383 28.20 0.87 -6.93
C MET A 383 28.62 2.01 -7.88
N GLY A 384 27.76 3.00 -8.13
CA GLY A 384 28.05 4.18 -8.95
C GLY A 384 29.27 5.02 -8.50
N ILE A 385 29.97 4.64 -7.43
CA ILE A 385 31.09 5.38 -6.82
C ILE A 385 32.48 4.82 -7.24
N VAL A 386 32.61 3.63 -7.84
CA VAL A 386 33.96 2.98 -7.99
C VAL A 386 34.65 3.17 -9.35
N ASN A 387 34.02 3.73 -10.39
CA ASN A 387 34.66 3.84 -11.72
C ASN A 387 35.14 5.27 -12.06
N ARG A 388 36.34 5.66 -11.60
CA ARG A 388 37.05 6.87 -12.08
C ARG A 388 38.02 6.64 -13.27
N HIS A 389 38.04 5.45 -13.88
CA HIS A 389 39.04 5.11 -14.93
C HIS A 389 38.47 4.86 -16.33
N ALA A 390 37.16 4.94 -16.51
CA ALA A 390 36.54 5.07 -17.83
C ALA A 390 35.68 6.33 -17.79
N ARG A 391 35.68 7.14 -18.85
CA ARG A 391 34.73 8.27 -19.02
C ARG A 391 33.29 7.72 -19.12
N LEU A 392 32.76 7.24 -18.00
CA LEU A 392 31.40 6.80 -17.78
C LEU A 392 30.78 7.89 -16.92
N THR A 393 29.72 8.51 -17.41
CA THR A 393 29.04 9.57 -16.65
C THR A 393 27.89 8.91 -15.89
N PRO A 394 27.93 8.84 -14.55
CA PRO A 394 26.76 8.44 -13.79
C PRO A 394 25.64 9.44 -14.08
N VAL A 395 24.42 8.93 -14.27
CA VAL A 395 23.23 9.77 -14.34
C VAL A 395 22.94 10.18 -12.91
N LEU A 396 23.22 11.45 -12.58
CA LEU A 396 22.62 12.08 -11.41
C LEU A 396 21.15 12.32 -11.78
N GLY A 397 20.26 11.61 -11.08
CA GLY A 397 18.81 11.78 -11.21
C GLY A 397 18.35 13.15 -10.77
#